data_AF-A0A162A7Z6-F1
#
_entry.id   AF-A0A162A7Z6-F1
#
_cell.length_a   1.000
_cell.length_b   1.000
_cell.length_c   1.000
_cell.angle_alpha   90.00
_cell.angle_beta   90.00
_cell.angle_gamma   90.00
#
_symmetry.space_group_name_H-M   'P 1'
#
loop_
_entity.id
_entity.type
_entity.pdbx_description
1 polymer ?
#
loop_
_entity_poly.entity_id
_entity_poly.type
_entity_poly.pdbx_seq_one_letter_code
_entity_poly.pdbx_strand_id
1 'polypeptide(L)' 'MPKGTPKQPSGYECAYAVMRYMKEIIEDKDFSFHKKWMSKSRKCYEMDELDEVRNEALGFIEQYI' A
#
# COMPACT_ATOMS: atom_id res chain seq x y z
N MET A 1 -8.69 6.33 13.83
CA MET A 1 -7.68 6.40 12.75
C MET A 1 -7.88 7.67 11.94
N PRO A 2 -6.80 8.36 11.53
CA PRO A 2 -6.90 9.53 10.65
C PRO A 2 -7.66 9.16 9.36
N LYS A 3 -8.46 10.09 8.84
CA LYS A 3 -9.29 9.86 7.63
C LYS A 3 -8.45 9.64 6.36
N GLY A 4 -7.12 9.77 6.39
CA GLY A 4 -6.25 9.67 5.22
C GLY A 4 -5.40 8.39 5.14
N THR A 5 -5.30 7.59 6.21
CA THR A 5 -4.36 6.46 6.25
C THR A 5 -5.04 5.14 5.92
N PRO A 6 -4.35 4.19 5.25
CA PRO A 6 -4.85 2.85 5.05
C PRO A 6 -5.07 2.14 6.39
N LYS A 7 -6.18 1.43 6.48
CA LYS A 7 -6.47 0.44 7.50
C LYS A 7 -5.77 -0.86 7.10
N GLN A 8 -5.16 -1.50 8.07
CA GLN A 8 -4.64 -2.85 7.89
C GLN A 8 -5.79 -3.87 8.00
N PRO A 9 -5.75 -4.98 7.24
CA PRO A 9 -6.75 -6.05 7.31
C PRO A 9 -6.71 -6.78 8.66
N SER A 10 -5.51 -7.06 9.15
CA SER A 10 -5.26 -7.72 10.43
C SER A 10 -4.21 -6.92 11.26
N GLY A 11 -3.53 -7.56 12.21
CA GLY A 11 -2.52 -6.93 13.07
C GLY A 11 -1.07 -7.06 12.58
N TYR A 12 -0.82 -7.77 11.48
CA TYR A 12 0.54 -8.16 11.07
C TYR A 12 1.00 -7.53 9.76
N GLU A 13 0.10 -6.90 9.00
CA GLU A 13 0.38 -6.41 7.64
C GLU A 13 0.58 -4.89 7.58
N CYS A 14 0.74 -4.21 8.73
CA CYS A 14 0.91 -2.75 8.79
C CYS A 14 2.02 -2.25 7.86
N ALA A 15 3.16 -2.93 7.82
CA ALA A 15 4.28 -2.57 6.98
C ALA A 15 3.94 -2.67 5.49
N TYR A 16 3.29 -3.76 5.07
CA TYR A 16 2.88 -3.94 3.67
C TYR A 16 1.82 -2.92 3.24
N ALA A 17 0.88 -2.58 4.14
CA ALA A 17 -0.10 -1.52 3.86
C ALA A 17 0.58 -0.16 3.65
N VAL A 18 1.64 0.16 4.42
CA VAL A 18 2.44 1.37 4.21
C VAL A 18 3.19 1.30 2.87
N MET A 19 3.82 0.17 2.56
CA MET A 19 4.56 0.00 1.29
C MET A 19 3.64 0.17 0.09
N ARG A 20 2.46 -0.45 0.10
CA ARG A 20 1.46 -0.32 -0.97
C ARG A 20 0.98 1.12 -1.11
N TYR A 21 0.70 1.80 0.00
CA TYR A 21 0.28 3.21 0.01
C TYR A 21 1.36 4.14 -0.56
N MET A 22 2.62 3.94 -0.17
CA MET A 22 3.74 4.73 -0.71
C MET A 22 3.95 4.46 -2.20
N LYS A 23 3.80 3.21 -2.64
CA LYS A 23 3.88 2.84 -4.06
C LYS A 23 2.81 3.57 -4.89
N GLU A 24 1.54 3.56 -4.45
CA GLU A 24 0.47 4.29 -5.14
C GLU A 24 0.76 5.82 -5.21
N ILE A 25 1.33 6.42 -4.15
CA ILE A 25 1.72 7.84 -4.16
C ILE A 25 2.82 8.11 -5.19
N ILE A 26 3.85 7.26 -5.26
CA ILE A 26 4.98 7.44 -6.17
C ILE A 26 4.57 7.23 -7.64
N GLU A 27 3.66 6.30 -7.88
CA GLU A 27 3.13 5.98 -9.21
C GLU A 27 2.11 7.01 -9.71
N ASP A 28 1.48 7.78 -8.82
CA ASP A 28 0.54 8.84 -9.15
C ASP A 28 1.22 10.06 -9.79
N LYS A 29 1.40 10.02 -11.11
CA LYS A 29 2.08 11.09 -11.87
C LYS A 29 1.24 12.36 -12.07
N ASP A 30 -0.05 12.31 -11.77
CA ASP A 30 -0.97 13.44 -11.93
C ASP A 30 -1.22 14.21 -10.62
N PHE A 31 -0.53 13.84 -9.53
CA PHE A 31 -0.66 14.45 -8.19
C PHE A 31 -2.09 14.49 -7.65
N SER A 32 -2.97 13.61 -8.15
CA SER A 32 -4.36 13.51 -7.74
C SER A 32 -4.62 12.38 -6.74
N PHE A 33 -3.56 11.72 -6.25
CA PHE A 33 -3.61 10.61 -5.30
C PHE A 33 -4.55 10.90 -4.13
N HIS A 34 -4.44 12.07 -3.50
CA HIS A 34 -5.29 12.41 -2.36
C HIS A 34 -6.79 12.34 -2.72
N LYS A 35 -7.17 12.83 -3.90
CA LYS A 35 -8.56 12.78 -4.38
C LYS A 35 -8.99 11.35 -4.68
N LYS A 36 -8.15 10.59 -5.37
CA LYS A 36 -8.39 9.15 -5.68
C LYS A 36 -8.56 8.35 -4.39
N TRP A 37 -7.64 8.50 -3.46
CA TRP A 37 -7.66 7.82 -2.17
C TRP A 37 -8.88 8.18 -1.32
N MET A 38 -9.25 9.46 -1.30
CA MET A 38 -10.43 9.90 -0.55
C MET A 38 -11.75 9.41 -1.17
N SER A 39 -11.75 9.09 -2.48
CA SER A 39 -12.92 8.49 -3.14
C SER A 39 -13.09 6.99 -2.89
N LYS A 40 -12.04 6.28 -2.39
CA LYS A 40 -12.15 4.85 -2.05
C LYS A 40 -13.14 4.67 -0.89
N SER A 41 -14.17 3.85 -1.10
CA SER A 41 -15.17 3.49 -0.09
C SER A 41 -14.55 2.66 1.05
N ARG A 42 -13.61 1.77 0.70
CA ARG A 42 -12.80 0.98 1.62
C ARG A 42 -11.37 1.52 1.63
N LYS A 43 -10.95 2.07 2.76
CA LYS A 43 -9.56 2.50 3.01
C LYS A 43 -8.74 1.34 3.57
N CYS A 44 -8.89 0.14 3.03
CA CYS A 44 -8.19 -1.06 3.44
C CYS A 44 -7.78 -1.77 2.16
N TYR A 45 -6.54 -2.21 2.09
CA TYR A 45 -6.09 -3.06 1.00
C TYR A 45 -6.60 -4.49 1.21
N GLU A 46 -6.83 -5.19 0.12
CA GLU A 46 -7.06 -6.63 0.13
C GLU A 46 -5.72 -7.38 0.22
N MET A 47 -5.74 -8.66 0.58
CA MET A 47 -4.50 -9.42 0.83
C MET A 47 -3.67 -9.63 -0.43
N ASP A 48 -4.31 -9.77 -1.59
CA ASP A 48 -3.64 -9.85 -2.89
C ASP A 48 -2.84 -8.58 -3.22
N GLU A 49 -3.41 -7.40 -2.97
CA GLU A 49 -2.71 -6.11 -3.12
C GLU A 49 -1.49 -6.00 -2.19
N LEU A 50 -1.54 -6.63 -1.01
CA LEU A 50 -0.44 -6.65 -0.06
C LEU A 50 0.62 -7.70 -0.44
N ASP A 51 0.20 -8.84 -0.98
CA ASP A 51 1.10 -9.88 -1.45
C ASP A 51 1.92 -9.43 -2.67
N GLU A 52 1.39 -8.54 -3.52
CA GLU A 52 2.17 -7.90 -4.58
C GLU A 52 3.42 -7.20 -4.04
N VAL A 53 3.23 -6.27 -3.09
CA VAL A 53 4.37 -5.52 -2.52
C VAL A 53 5.28 -6.40 -1.67
N ARG A 54 4.73 -7.45 -1.04
CA ARG A 54 5.51 -8.44 -0.31
C ARG A 54 6.43 -9.22 -1.25
N ASN A 55 5.92 -9.71 -2.38
CA ASN A 55 6.69 -10.47 -3.35
C ASN A 55 7.75 -9.60 -4.04
N GLU A 56 7.42 -8.35 -4.36
CA GLU A 56 8.40 -7.38 -4.88
C GLU A 56 9.52 -7.09 -3.89
N ALA A 57 9.18 -6.93 -2.60
CA ALA A 57 10.17 -6.71 -1.55
C ALA A 57 11.08 -7.93 -1.36
N LEU A 58 10.52 -9.14 -1.35
CA LEU A 58 11.29 -10.38 -1.28
C LEU A 58 12.22 -10.51 -2.49
N GLY A 59 11.70 -10.31 -3.70
CA GLY A 59 12.50 -10.37 -4.93
C GLY A 59 13.60 -9.30 -4.99
N PHE A 60 13.39 -8.13 -4.37
CA PHE A 60 14.45 -7.14 -4.20
C PHE A 60 15.50 -7.62 -3.20
N ILE A 61 15.09 -8.08 -2.01
CA ILE A 61 16.01 -8.55 -0.96
C ILE A 61 16.87 -9.72 -1.46
N GLU A 62 16.27 -10.67 -2.18
CA GLU A 62 16.94 -11.82 -2.79
C GLU A 62 18.09 -11.45 -3.74
N GLN A 63 18.11 -10.22 -4.28
CA GLN A 63 19.22 -9.75 -5.12
C GLN A 63 20.48 -9.38 -4.31
N TYR A 64 20.37 -9.25 -2.98
CA TYR A 64 21.43 -8.78 -2.10
C TYR A 64 21.86 -9.79 -1.03
N ILE A 65 21.29 -11.00 -1.05
CA ILE A 65 21.67 -12.14 -0.21
C ILE A 65 22.27 -13.25 -1.08
#